data_AF-A0A967BL26-F1
#
_entry.id   AF-A0A967BL26-F1
#
_cell.length_a   1.000
_cell.length_b   1.000
_cell.length_c   1.000
_cell.angle_alpha   90.00
_cell.angle_beta   90.00
_cell.angle_gamma   90.00
#
_symmetry.space_group_name_H-M   'P 1'
#
loop_
_entity.id
_entity.type
_entity.pdbx_description
1 polymer ?
#
loop_
_entity_poly.entity_id
_entity_poly.type
_entity_poly.pdbx_seq_one_letter_code
_entity_poly.pdbx_strand_id
1 'polypeptide(L)'
;MIKYEIKFPFHSKPPNTLVQSLSHPNRMDSLIDLCIFNDHRYAFYFWNKLKQEKAIRFDLITFDWHQDLRPPTDKLKNELIDIDLQKNDEVAFFSWARLFPDNDDHILSAAYLDILNDVWIVRKQDEDSGDIVYKDFQGKNHTIRKFRCYRDLLERLKGASIDNVIMDIDIDYFTIENNTSNDKQYFTYEKRKYVEEIFSLNSDLMKWILPKLACVTIALEPDCSGGISKSFEYLSIIESLWFENYIGRFGIKWK
;
A
#
# COMPACT_ATOMS: atom_id res chain seq x y z
N MET A 1 1.65 32.02 16.17
CA MET A 1 1.31 30.94 15.22
C MET A 1 2.44 30.87 14.22
N ILE A 2 3.17 29.76 14.13
CA ILE A 2 4.22 29.60 13.12
C ILE A 2 3.50 29.40 11.78
N LYS A 3 3.82 30.20 10.75
CA LYS A 3 3.38 29.91 9.39
C LYS A 3 4.12 28.66 8.93
N TYR A 4 3.38 27.62 8.57
CA TYR A 4 3.97 26.41 8.02
C TYR A 4 4.59 26.74 6.65
N GLU A 5 5.89 26.54 6.53
CA GLU A 5 6.66 26.71 5.30
C GLU A 5 7.72 25.63 5.24
N ILE A 6 7.70 24.83 4.18
CA ILE A 6 8.66 23.76 3.97
C ILE A 6 9.91 24.37 3.33
N LYS A 7 11.02 24.38 4.08
CA LYS A 7 12.29 24.95 3.62
C LYS A 7 13.03 24.10 2.59
N PHE A 8 12.73 22.80 2.54
CA PHE A 8 13.40 21.82 1.67
C PHE A 8 12.37 20.92 0.97
N PRO A 9 11.61 21.46 0.01
CA PRO A 9 10.49 20.74 -0.61
C PRO A 9 10.92 19.43 -1.29
N PHE A 10 12.11 19.39 -1.90
CA PHE A 10 12.65 18.19 -2.57
C PHE A 10 13.08 17.07 -1.62
N HIS A 11 13.16 17.33 -0.31
CA HIS A 11 13.48 16.32 0.71
C HIS A 11 12.27 16.00 1.61
N SER A 12 11.08 16.45 1.21
CA SER A 12 9.87 16.34 2.03
C SER A 12 9.10 15.08 1.66
N LYS A 13 9.18 14.11 2.57
CA LYS A 13 8.39 12.89 2.62
C LYS A 13 7.68 12.84 3.96
N PRO A 14 6.57 12.09 4.10
CA PRO A 14 5.94 11.90 5.40
C PRO A 14 6.96 11.40 6.44
N PRO A 15 6.80 11.75 7.72
CA PRO A 15 7.73 11.32 8.78
C PRO A 15 7.74 9.79 8.90
N ASN A 16 8.80 9.23 9.48
CA ASN A 16 8.94 7.78 9.70
C ASN A 16 8.75 6.92 8.43
N THR A 17 9.30 7.41 7.32
CA THR A 17 9.31 6.70 6.04
C THR A 17 10.72 6.31 5.63
N LEU A 18 10.85 5.13 5.03
CA LEU A 18 12.04 4.65 4.33
C LEU A 18 11.69 4.48 2.84
N VAL A 19 12.58 4.91 1.96
CA VAL A 19 12.46 4.69 0.51
C VAL A 19 13.75 4.08 0.02
N GLN A 20 13.65 3.05 -0.78
CA GLN A 20 14.77 2.36 -1.38
C GLN A 20 14.48 2.02 -2.84
N SER A 21 15.28 2.56 -3.76
CA SER A 21 15.18 2.20 -5.17
C SER A 21 15.91 0.88 -5.44
N LEU A 22 15.26 -0.01 -6.16
CA LEU A 22 15.68 -1.39 -6.44
C LEU A 22 15.68 -1.62 -7.95
N SER A 23 16.61 -2.44 -8.44
CA SER A 23 16.47 -3.02 -9.78
C SER A 23 15.19 -3.84 -9.86
N HIS A 24 14.47 -3.72 -10.98
CA HIS A 24 13.26 -4.49 -11.20
C HIS A 24 13.60 -5.99 -11.30
N PRO A 25 12.87 -6.88 -10.59
CA PRO A 25 13.23 -8.31 -10.48
C PRO A 25 13.19 -9.06 -11.83
N ASN A 26 12.31 -8.65 -12.76
CA ASN A 26 12.14 -9.30 -14.07
C ASN A 26 12.41 -8.43 -15.31
N ARG A 27 12.74 -7.14 -15.18
CA ARG A 27 12.91 -6.21 -16.31
C ARG A 27 14.31 -5.60 -16.20
N MET A 28 15.16 -5.86 -17.19
CA MET A 28 16.49 -5.26 -17.24
C MET A 28 16.39 -3.73 -17.32
N ASP A 29 17.35 -3.04 -16.70
CA ASP A 29 17.49 -1.58 -16.71
C ASP A 29 16.27 -0.77 -16.24
N SER A 30 15.38 -1.40 -15.46
CA SER A 30 14.24 -0.75 -14.82
C SER A 30 14.45 -0.68 -13.31
N LEU A 31 13.94 0.39 -12.70
CA LEU A 31 13.94 0.58 -11.26
C LEU A 31 12.50 0.61 -10.72
N ILE A 32 12.33 0.08 -9.51
CA ILE A 32 11.12 0.21 -8.70
C ILE A 32 11.50 0.80 -7.35
N ASP A 33 10.56 1.50 -6.71
CA ASP A 33 10.72 1.95 -5.34
C ASP A 33 10.09 0.93 -4.38
N LEU A 34 10.79 0.65 -3.28
CA LEU A 34 10.29 0.03 -2.07
C LEU A 34 10.12 1.12 -1.02
N CYS A 35 8.89 1.36 -0.61
CA CYS A 35 8.51 2.39 0.35
C CYS A 35 7.96 1.73 1.62
N ILE A 36 8.51 2.07 2.77
CA ILE A 36 8.10 1.53 4.08
C ILE A 36 7.75 2.69 4.99
N PHE A 37 6.65 2.57 5.71
CA PHE A 37 6.13 3.64 6.56
C PHE A 37 5.30 3.12 7.72
N ASN A 38 5.18 3.91 8.78
CA ASN A 38 4.48 3.49 9.98
C ASN A 38 2.95 3.54 9.89
N ASP A 39 2.41 4.42 9.05
CA ASP A 39 1.00 4.83 9.05
C ASP A 39 0.47 4.64 7.63
N HIS A 40 -0.54 3.78 7.45
CA HIS A 40 -0.90 3.25 6.13
C HIS A 40 -1.33 4.34 5.15
N ARG A 41 -1.94 5.43 5.64
CA ARG A 41 -2.34 6.57 4.80
C ARG A 41 -1.17 7.26 4.09
N TYR A 42 0.07 7.02 4.51
CA TYR A 42 1.26 7.53 3.80
C TYR A 42 1.48 6.83 2.46
N ALA A 43 0.83 5.70 2.19
CA ALA A 43 0.82 5.07 0.89
C ALA A 43 0.29 6.03 -0.20
N PHE A 44 -0.70 6.88 0.12
CA PHE A 44 -1.22 7.92 -0.76
C PHE A 44 -0.10 8.79 -1.37
N TYR A 45 0.85 9.24 -0.54
CA TYR A 45 1.98 10.04 -0.99
C TYR A 45 2.85 9.29 -2.00
N PHE A 46 3.18 8.03 -1.72
CA PHE A 46 4.04 7.22 -2.59
C PHE A 46 3.37 6.85 -3.90
N TRP A 47 2.06 6.56 -3.88
CA TRP A 47 1.30 6.29 -5.09
C TRP A 47 1.20 7.53 -5.98
N ASN A 48 0.97 8.71 -5.39
CA ASN A 48 0.99 9.97 -6.14
C ASN A 48 2.38 10.27 -6.72
N LYS A 49 3.44 10.10 -5.93
CA LYS A 49 4.83 10.28 -6.40
C LYS A 49 5.12 9.37 -7.60
N LEU A 50 4.74 8.09 -7.53
CA LEU A 50 4.90 7.15 -8.63
C LEU A 50 4.13 7.59 -9.87
N LYS A 51 2.89 8.08 -9.71
CA LYS A 51 2.05 8.59 -10.80
C LYS A 51 2.66 9.79 -11.51
N GLN A 52 3.31 10.70 -10.76
CA GLN A 52 4.04 11.82 -11.34
C GLN A 52 5.25 11.36 -12.16
N GLU A 53 6.01 10.40 -11.63
CA GLU A 53 7.23 9.88 -12.27
C GLU A 53 6.95 9.02 -13.51
N LYS A 54 5.84 8.29 -13.47
CA LYS A 54 5.45 7.33 -14.49
C LYS A 54 4.06 7.71 -14.96
N ALA A 55 3.96 8.34 -16.14
CA ALA A 55 2.72 8.76 -16.78
C ALA A 55 1.88 7.56 -17.32
N ILE A 56 1.66 6.55 -16.47
CA ILE A 56 0.95 5.31 -16.76
C ILE A 56 -0.10 5.04 -15.66
N ARG A 57 -0.91 4.01 -15.85
CA ARG A 57 -1.92 3.57 -14.88
C ARG A 57 -1.41 2.39 -14.08
N PHE A 58 -1.80 2.35 -12.82
CA PHE A 58 -1.44 1.30 -11.88
C PHE A 58 -2.70 0.72 -11.25
N ASP A 59 -2.83 -0.59 -11.31
CA ASP A 59 -3.76 -1.29 -10.42
C ASP A 59 -3.07 -1.49 -9.06
N LEU A 60 -3.85 -1.36 -7.99
CA LEU A 60 -3.39 -1.63 -6.63
C LEU A 60 -3.74 -3.08 -6.28
N ILE A 61 -2.76 -3.85 -5.85
CA ILE A 61 -2.99 -5.12 -5.15
C ILE A 61 -2.53 -4.92 -3.72
N THR A 62 -3.47 -4.93 -2.78
CA THR A 62 -3.18 -4.72 -1.35
C THR A 62 -3.59 -5.91 -0.50
N PHE A 63 -2.78 -6.19 0.53
CA PHE A 63 -2.99 -7.18 1.57
C PHE A 63 -3.10 -6.46 2.89
N ASP A 64 -4.25 -6.58 3.53
CA ASP A 64 -4.63 -5.70 4.63
C ASP A 64 -5.58 -6.46 5.57
N TRP A 65 -5.47 -6.31 6.89
CA TRP A 65 -6.47 -6.91 7.76
C TRP A 65 -7.84 -6.23 7.56
N HIS A 66 -7.84 -4.89 7.49
CA HIS A 66 -8.98 -4.03 7.22
C HIS A 66 -9.23 -3.92 5.71
N GLN A 67 -10.27 -3.17 5.33
CA GLN A 67 -10.57 -2.93 3.91
C GLN A 67 -10.05 -1.58 3.42
N ASP A 68 -9.97 -0.59 4.31
CA ASP A 68 -9.58 0.79 4.03
C ASP A 68 -10.31 1.43 2.86
N LEU A 69 -11.63 1.20 2.84
CA LEU A 69 -12.57 1.66 1.83
C LEU A 69 -13.53 2.73 2.35
N ARG A 70 -13.14 3.52 3.36
CA ARG A 70 -13.97 4.64 3.78
C ARG A 70 -13.98 5.72 2.71
N PRO A 71 -15.15 6.10 2.17
CA PRO A 71 -15.19 7.16 1.18
C PRO A 71 -14.79 8.51 1.80
N PRO A 72 -14.01 9.34 1.09
CA PRO A 72 -13.71 10.68 1.57
C PRO A 72 -15.01 11.48 1.75
N THR A 73 -15.10 12.22 2.87
CA THR A 73 -16.22 13.14 3.11
C THR A 73 -16.28 14.23 2.04
N ASP A 74 -17.43 14.88 1.85
CA ASP A 74 -17.53 15.95 0.85
C ASP A 74 -16.56 17.11 1.11
N LYS A 75 -16.25 17.38 2.38
CA LYS A 75 -15.20 18.34 2.75
C LYS A 75 -13.83 17.87 2.26
N LEU A 76 -13.47 16.61 2.53
CA LEU A 76 -12.19 16.05 2.10
C LEU A 76 -12.10 15.96 0.57
N LYS A 77 -13.18 15.63 -0.13
CA LYS A 77 -13.22 15.66 -1.61
C LYS A 77 -12.87 17.02 -2.18
N ASN A 78 -13.40 18.10 -1.60
CA ASN A 78 -13.05 19.46 -2.03
C ASN A 78 -11.55 19.72 -1.82
N GLU A 79 -11.02 19.35 -0.66
CA GLU A 79 -9.59 19.51 -0.36
C GLU A 79 -8.69 18.64 -1.26
N LEU A 80 -9.14 17.43 -1.63
CA LEU A 80 -8.47 16.55 -2.58
C LEU A 80 -8.41 17.15 -3.99
N ILE A 81 -9.46 17.87 -4.43
CA ILE A 81 -9.45 18.54 -5.73
C ILE A 81 -8.53 19.78 -5.72
N ASP A 82 -8.42 20.44 -4.57
CA ASP A 82 -7.64 21.67 -4.41
C ASP A 82 -6.14 21.44 -4.20
N ILE A 83 -5.73 20.22 -3.81
CA ILE A 83 -4.31 19.90 -3.54
C ILE A 83 -3.45 19.95 -4.83
N ASP A 84 -2.28 20.57 -4.75
CA ASP A 84 -1.30 20.52 -5.83
C ASP A 84 -0.52 19.19 -5.82
N LEU A 85 -1.01 18.22 -6.61
CA LEU A 85 -0.38 16.90 -6.71
C LEU A 85 1.04 16.91 -7.29
N GLN A 86 1.53 18.02 -7.85
CA GLN A 86 2.93 18.16 -8.30
C GLN A 86 3.88 18.59 -7.18
N LYS A 87 3.35 19.01 -6.03
CA LYS A 87 4.13 19.41 -4.86
C LYS A 87 4.19 18.29 -3.84
N ASN A 88 5.25 17.49 -3.91
CA ASN A 88 5.47 16.36 -2.99
C ASN A 88 5.38 16.77 -1.52
N ASP A 89 5.85 17.96 -1.18
CA ASP A 89 5.86 18.48 0.18
C ASP A 89 4.45 18.81 0.69
N GLU A 90 3.59 19.33 -0.19
CA GLU A 90 2.16 19.52 0.05
C GLU A 90 1.42 18.18 0.19
N VAL A 91 1.69 17.22 -0.70
CA VAL A 91 1.10 15.87 -0.66
C VAL A 91 1.53 15.13 0.62
N ALA A 92 2.79 15.26 1.03
CA ALA A 92 3.28 14.65 2.26
C ALA A 92 2.57 15.21 3.50
N PHE A 93 2.39 16.54 3.54
CA PHE A 93 1.61 17.19 4.59
C PHE A 93 0.15 16.74 4.57
N PHE A 94 -0.45 16.64 3.38
CA PHE A 94 -1.84 16.23 3.23
C PHE A 94 -2.05 14.80 3.75
N SER A 95 -1.20 13.85 3.36
CA SER A 95 -1.25 12.48 3.88
C SER A 95 -1.17 12.43 5.40
N TRP A 96 -0.30 13.24 6.01
CA TRP A 96 -0.13 13.25 7.46
C TRP A 96 -1.25 13.97 8.24
N ALA A 97 -1.73 15.10 7.72
CA ALA A 97 -2.55 16.01 8.50
C ALA A 97 -4.02 16.09 8.04
N ARG A 98 -4.36 15.59 6.85
CA ARG A 98 -5.69 15.77 6.23
C ARG A 98 -6.43 14.45 6.00
N LEU A 99 -5.73 13.39 5.60
CA LEU A 99 -6.32 12.05 5.52
C LEU A 99 -6.77 11.57 6.90
N PHE A 100 -7.76 10.67 6.92
CA PHE A 100 -8.43 10.26 8.15
C PHE A 100 -7.44 9.62 9.11
N PRO A 101 -7.47 9.94 10.43
CA PRO A 101 -6.53 9.39 11.40
C PRO A 101 -6.66 7.88 11.65
N ASP A 102 -7.81 7.30 11.31
CA ASP A 102 -8.06 5.85 11.43
C ASP A 102 -7.52 5.07 10.21
N ASN A 103 -6.80 5.74 9.31
CA ASN A 103 -6.11 5.16 8.15
C ASN A 103 -7.02 4.43 7.15
N ASP A 104 -8.29 4.78 7.08
CA ASP A 104 -9.30 4.03 6.33
C ASP A 104 -9.72 4.68 5.00
N ASP A 105 -9.20 5.86 4.64
CA ASP A 105 -9.68 6.67 3.51
C ASP A 105 -8.66 6.93 2.39
N HIS A 106 -7.40 6.49 2.53
CA HIS A 106 -6.33 6.77 1.56
C HIS A 106 -6.53 6.08 0.22
N ILE A 107 -7.03 4.84 0.18
CA ILE A 107 -7.29 4.10 -1.07
C ILE A 107 -8.34 4.82 -1.89
N LEU A 108 -9.49 5.13 -1.29
CA LEU A 108 -10.57 5.82 -2.01
C LEU A 108 -10.24 7.27 -2.31
N SER A 109 -9.43 7.94 -1.48
CA SER A 109 -8.91 9.27 -1.81
C SER A 109 -7.98 9.23 -3.03
N ALA A 110 -7.12 8.22 -3.14
CA ALA A 110 -6.23 8.05 -4.29
C ALA A 110 -7.01 7.67 -5.56
N ALA A 111 -8.00 6.77 -5.45
CA ALA A 111 -8.90 6.44 -6.56
C ALA A 111 -9.72 7.67 -6.99
N TYR A 112 -10.20 8.48 -6.03
CA TYR A 112 -10.97 9.69 -6.29
C TYR A 112 -10.20 10.71 -7.14
N LEU A 113 -8.87 10.70 -7.11
CA LEU A 113 -7.99 11.59 -7.88
C LEU A 113 -7.38 10.95 -9.15
N ASP A 114 -7.83 9.76 -9.55
CA ASP A 114 -7.24 8.96 -10.65
C ASP A 114 -5.72 8.68 -10.47
N ILE A 115 -5.25 8.67 -9.23
CA ILE A 115 -3.89 8.23 -8.88
C ILE A 115 -3.80 6.71 -9.06
N LEU A 116 -4.80 5.99 -8.54
CA LEU A 116 -4.97 4.55 -8.70
C LEU A 116 -6.03 4.23 -9.75
N ASN A 117 -5.84 3.13 -10.49
CA ASN A 117 -6.85 2.60 -11.40
C ASN A 117 -7.79 1.64 -10.63
N ASP A 118 -7.80 0.35 -10.97
CA ASP A 118 -8.60 -0.64 -10.25
C ASP A 118 -7.87 -1.10 -8.98
N VAL A 119 -8.64 -1.51 -7.97
CA VAL A 119 -8.12 -1.92 -6.67
C VAL A 119 -8.51 -3.37 -6.38
N TRP A 120 -7.57 -4.16 -5.89
CA TRP A 120 -7.70 -5.57 -5.59
C TRP A 120 -7.24 -5.80 -4.14
N ILE A 121 -8.18 -6.07 -3.24
CA ILE A 121 -7.94 -6.10 -1.79
C ILE A 121 -8.12 -7.52 -1.27
N VAL A 122 -7.08 -8.07 -0.64
CA VAL A 122 -7.19 -9.30 0.16
C VAL A 122 -7.30 -8.92 1.61
N ARG A 123 -8.48 -9.15 2.20
CA ARG A 123 -8.79 -8.72 3.57
C ARG A 123 -9.38 -9.79 4.47
N LYS A 124 -9.17 -9.62 5.78
CA LYS A 124 -9.65 -10.54 6.82
C LYS A 124 -10.93 -10.07 7.49
N GLN A 125 -11.09 -8.76 7.69
CA GLN A 125 -12.29 -8.15 8.27
C GLN A 125 -13.56 -8.68 7.59
N ASP A 126 -14.63 -8.98 8.34
CA ASP A 126 -15.85 -9.60 7.82
C ASP A 126 -16.94 -8.61 7.42
N GLU A 127 -16.74 -7.96 6.27
CA GLU A 127 -17.71 -7.05 5.64
C GLU A 127 -18.24 -7.54 4.28
N ASP A 128 -19.21 -6.79 3.75
CA ASP A 128 -19.96 -7.05 2.52
C ASP A 128 -19.06 -7.58 1.39
N SER A 129 -19.48 -8.68 0.78
CA SER A 129 -18.76 -9.31 -0.33
C SER A 129 -19.24 -8.77 -1.68
N GLY A 130 -18.32 -8.65 -2.64
CA GLY A 130 -18.66 -8.21 -4.00
C GLY A 130 -17.79 -7.06 -4.52
N ASP A 131 -17.74 -6.97 -5.84
CA ASP A 131 -17.06 -5.90 -6.55
C ASP A 131 -17.90 -4.61 -6.44
N ILE A 132 -17.25 -3.47 -6.16
CA ILE A 132 -17.91 -2.16 -6.14
C ILE A 132 -17.34 -1.29 -7.26
N VAL A 133 -18.18 -0.45 -7.84
CA VAL A 133 -17.76 0.58 -8.81
C VAL A 133 -17.71 1.91 -8.09
N TYR A 134 -16.52 2.49 -8.01
CA TYR A 134 -16.27 3.81 -7.44
C TYR A 134 -16.04 4.81 -8.57
N LYS A 135 -16.62 6.00 -8.47
CA LYS A 135 -16.51 7.04 -9.50
C LYS A 135 -15.61 8.17 -8.99
N ASP A 136 -14.59 8.50 -9.77
CA ASP A 136 -13.67 9.61 -9.45
C ASP A 136 -14.31 10.99 -9.69
N PHE A 137 -13.56 12.05 -9.38
CA PHE A 137 -14.03 13.43 -9.57
C PHE A 137 -14.28 13.81 -11.04
N GLN A 138 -13.70 13.07 -11.99
CA GLN A 138 -13.83 13.28 -13.44
C GLN A 138 -14.92 12.40 -14.07
N GLY A 139 -15.56 11.54 -13.29
CA GLY A 139 -16.61 10.62 -13.73
C GLY A 139 -16.12 9.27 -14.27
N LYS A 140 -14.81 8.97 -14.19
CA LYS A 140 -14.23 7.68 -14.53
C LYS A 140 -14.61 6.65 -13.46
N ASN A 141 -14.87 5.43 -13.91
CA ASN A 141 -15.14 4.31 -13.02
C ASN A 141 -13.85 3.57 -12.65
N HIS A 142 -13.76 3.18 -11.39
CA HIS A 142 -12.73 2.33 -10.80
C HIS A 142 -13.43 1.12 -10.20
N THR A 143 -12.91 -0.07 -10.46
CA THR A 143 -13.46 -1.31 -9.89
C THR A 143 -12.64 -1.71 -8.67
N ILE A 144 -13.31 -1.87 -7.54
CA ILE A 144 -12.69 -2.34 -6.30
C ILE A 144 -13.19 -3.75 -6.04
N ARG A 145 -12.26 -4.69 -6.00
CA ARG A 145 -12.52 -6.13 -5.89
C ARG A 145 -12.00 -6.61 -4.55
N LYS A 146 -12.85 -7.29 -3.79
CA LYS A 146 -12.58 -7.73 -2.41
C LYS A 146 -12.48 -9.24 -2.36
N PHE A 147 -11.41 -9.75 -1.75
CA PHE A 147 -11.11 -11.16 -1.62
C PHE A 147 -10.87 -11.53 -0.16
N ARG A 148 -11.27 -12.74 0.24
CA ARG A 148 -11.00 -13.28 1.59
C ARG A 148 -9.68 -14.01 1.68
N CYS A 149 -9.19 -14.50 0.56
CA CYS A 149 -7.92 -15.18 0.50
C CYS A 149 -7.19 -14.85 -0.80
N TYR A 150 -5.87 -14.95 -0.76
CA TYR A 150 -5.01 -14.66 -1.91
C TYR A 150 -5.22 -15.64 -3.09
N ARG A 151 -5.79 -16.82 -2.83
CA ARG A 151 -6.08 -17.81 -3.88
C ARG A 151 -7.23 -17.35 -4.78
N ASP A 152 -8.29 -16.79 -4.20
CA ASP A 152 -9.41 -16.21 -4.97
C ASP A 152 -8.94 -15.00 -5.80
N LEU A 153 -8.06 -14.18 -5.22
CA LEU A 153 -7.38 -13.11 -5.94
C LEU A 153 -6.63 -13.68 -7.14
N LEU A 154 -5.75 -14.66 -6.92
CA LEU A 154 -4.93 -15.26 -7.96
C LEU A 154 -5.76 -15.84 -9.11
N GLU A 155 -6.85 -16.54 -8.81
CA GLU A 155 -7.75 -17.06 -9.85
C GLU A 155 -8.36 -15.93 -10.69
N ARG A 156 -8.75 -14.81 -10.06
CA ARG A 156 -9.29 -13.65 -10.78
C ARG A 156 -8.21 -12.93 -11.60
N LEU A 157 -6.98 -12.85 -11.11
CA LEU A 157 -5.85 -12.21 -11.80
C LEU A 157 -5.40 -12.96 -13.06
N LYS A 158 -5.58 -14.29 -13.13
CA LYS A 158 -5.23 -15.09 -14.33
C LYS A 158 -5.96 -14.64 -15.60
N GLY A 159 -7.17 -14.06 -15.45
CA GLY A 159 -7.95 -13.53 -16.57
C GLY A 159 -7.92 -12.01 -16.70
N ALA A 160 -7.18 -11.30 -15.83
CA ALA A 160 -7.17 -9.84 -15.80
C ALA A 160 -6.09 -9.28 -16.75
N SER A 161 -6.44 -8.25 -17.52
CA SER A 161 -5.51 -7.51 -18.37
C SER A 161 -4.90 -6.35 -17.58
N ILE A 162 -3.82 -6.64 -16.84
CA ILE A 162 -3.12 -5.66 -15.99
C ILE A 162 -1.64 -5.62 -16.40
N ASP A 163 -1.13 -4.42 -16.66
CA ASP A 163 0.26 -4.22 -17.12
C ASP A 163 1.21 -3.73 -16.03
N ASN A 164 0.71 -2.93 -15.09
CA ASN A 164 1.49 -2.32 -14.01
C ASN A 164 0.75 -2.41 -12.68
N VAL A 165 1.45 -2.90 -11.66
CA VAL A 165 0.92 -3.18 -10.33
C VAL A 165 1.71 -2.40 -9.30
N ILE A 166 1.00 -1.72 -8.41
CA ILE A 166 1.53 -1.37 -7.09
C ILE A 166 1.15 -2.53 -6.16
N MET A 167 2.16 -3.15 -5.54
CA MET A 167 1.93 -4.14 -4.51
C MET A 167 2.04 -3.46 -3.14
N ASP A 168 0.95 -3.48 -2.41
CA ASP A 168 0.84 -2.89 -1.08
C ASP A 168 0.64 -3.99 -0.04
N ILE A 169 1.33 -3.86 1.09
CA ILE A 169 1.25 -4.82 2.19
C ILE A 169 1.10 -4.03 3.48
N ASP A 170 -0.07 -4.10 4.10
CA ASP A 170 -0.18 -3.82 5.52
C ASP A 170 0.33 -5.01 6.32
N ILE A 171 1.27 -4.77 7.23
CA ILE A 171 1.81 -5.81 8.11
C ILE A 171 0.75 -6.35 9.07
N ASP A 172 -0.28 -5.55 9.38
CA ASP A 172 -1.38 -5.99 10.22
C ASP A 172 -2.19 -7.15 9.60
N TYR A 173 -2.09 -7.37 8.28
CA TYR A 173 -2.67 -8.53 7.57
C TYR A 173 -2.23 -9.86 8.19
N PHE A 174 -1.05 -9.90 8.80
CA PHE A 174 -0.54 -11.10 9.45
C PHE A 174 -1.07 -11.30 10.88
N THR A 175 -1.90 -10.40 11.39
CA THR A 175 -2.67 -10.63 12.61
C THR A 175 -3.87 -11.54 12.33
N ILE A 176 -4.21 -12.39 13.30
CA ILE A 176 -5.40 -13.24 13.28
C ILE A 176 -6.43 -12.61 14.20
N GLU A 177 -6.04 -12.41 15.46
CA GLU A 177 -6.77 -11.60 16.42
C GLU A 177 -6.02 -10.28 16.64
N ASN A 178 -6.76 -9.18 16.70
CA ASN A 178 -6.27 -7.85 17.01
C ASN A 178 -7.30 -7.08 17.86
N ASN A 179 -6.94 -5.86 18.27
CA ASN A 179 -7.81 -4.97 19.04
C ASN A 179 -9.18 -4.72 18.40
N THR A 180 -9.26 -4.66 17.06
CA THR A 180 -10.52 -4.46 16.33
C THR A 180 -11.35 -5.74 16.20
N SER A 181 -10.74 -6.92 16.31
CA SER A 181 -11.41 -8.21 16.16
C SER A 181 -11.95 -8.77 17.47
N ASN A 182 -11.34 -8.42 18.60
CA ASN A 182 -11.66 -9.01 19.91
C ASN A 182 -11.92 -7.99 21.03
N ASP A 183 -11.89 -6.69 20.72
CA ASP A 183 -12.05 -5.56 21.66
C ASP A 183 -11.07 -5.59 22.86
N LYS A 184 -9.93 -6.26 22.71
CA LYS A 184 -8.90 -6.46 23.75
C LYS A 184 -7.52 -6.17 23.18
N GLN A 185 -6.57 -5.81 24.04
CA GLN A 185 -5.15 -5.75 23.65
C GLN A 185 -4.53 -7.17 23.64
N TYR A 186 -5.12 -8.06 22.84
CA TYR A 186 -4.65 -9.42 22.66
C TYR A 186 -4.49 -9.70 21.17
N PHE A 187 -3.30 -10.17 20.80
CA PHE A 187 -2.92 -10.37 19.42
C PHE A 187 -2.45 -11.80 19.19
N THR A 188 -2.92 -12.40 18.11
CA THR A 188 -2.39 -13.67 17.59
C THR A 188 -2.03 -13.48 16.13
N TYR A 189 -1.19 -14.37 15.60
CA TYR A 189 -0.52 -14.09 14.34
C TYR A 189 -0.38 -15.30 13.43
N GLU A 190 -0.31 -15.01 12.14
CA GLU A 190 -0.03 -15.97 11.10
C GLU A 190 1.37 -16.56 11.26
N LYS A 191 1.49 -17.85 10.97
CA LYS A 191 2.80 -18.51 10.99
C LYS A 191 3.63 -18.06 9.79
N ARG A 192 4.95 -18.01 9.94
CA ARG A 192 5.91 -17.74 8.85
C ARG A 192 5.60 -18.53 7.57
N LYS A 193 5.19 -19.80 7.69
CA LYS A 193 4.81 -20.66 6.56
C LYS A 193 3.68 -20.06 5.70
N TYR A 194 2.72 -19.38 6.31
CA TYR A 194 1.63 -18.71 5.59
C TYR A 194 2.16 -17.51 4.79
N VAL A 195 3.04 -16.70 5.39
CA VAL A 195 3.72 -15.59 4.71
C VAL A 195 4.55 -16.12 3.53
N GLU A 196 5.28 -17.21 3.73
CA GLU A 196 6.06 -17.91 2.68
C GLU A 196 5.19 -18.41 1.53
N GLU A 197 4.01 -18.94 1.81
CA GLU A 197 3.06 -19.44 0.81
C GLU A 197 2.59 -18.33 -0.15
N ILE A 198 2.42 -17.11 0.37
CA ILE A 198 1.91 -15.96 -0.39
C ILE A 198 3.05 -15.18 -1.05
N PHE A 199 4.11 -14.87 -0.30
CA PHE A 199 5.10 -13.86 -0.68
C PHE A 199 6.47 -14.42 -1.07
N SER A 200 6.68 -15.74 -1.06
CA SER A 200 7.89 -16.29 -1.68
C SER A 200 7.96 -15.89 -3.16
N LEU A 201 9.13 -15.50 -3.65
CA LEU A 201 9.34 -15.09 -5.05
C LEU A 201 8.91 -16.18 -6.06
N ASN A 202 8.89 -17.44 -5.60
CA ASN A 202 8.50 -18.60 -6.40
C ASN A 202 7.02 -18.99 -6.27
N SER A 203 6.25 -18.32 -5.41
CA SER A 203 4.79 -18.53 -5.32
C SER A 203 4.10 -18.12 -6.61
N ASP A 204 2.94 -18.72 -6.91
CA ASP A 204 2.20 -18.43 -8.14
C ASP A 204 1.73 -16.97 -8.20
N LEU A 205 1.36 -16.42 -7.04
CA LEU A 205 0.97 -15.02 -6.93
C LEU A 205 2.16 -14.10 -7.24
N MET A 206 3.31 -14.29 -6.60
CA MET A 206 4.47 -13.43 -6.85
C MET A 206 4.99 -13.58 -8.26
N LYS A 207 5.01 -14.80 -8.83
CA LYS A 207 5.33 -14.99 -10.26
C LYS A 207 4.41 -14.22 -11.19
N TRP A 208 3.15 -14.02 -10.80
CA TRP A 208 2.21 -13.18 -11.56
C TRP A 208 2.45 -11.68 -11.36
N ILE A 209 2.75 -11.24 -10.12
CA ILE A 209 2.94 -9.83 -9.75
C ILE A 209 4.29 -9.29 -10.23
N LEU A 210 5.41 -9.97 -9.94
CA LEU A 210 6.77 -9.46 -10.13
C LEU A 210 7.06 -8.96 -11.57
N PRO A 211 6.61 -9.62 -12.66
CA PRO A 211 6.80 -9.09 -14.01
C PRO A 211 6.07 -7.78 -14.30
N LYS A 212 5.07 -7.43 -13.50
CA LYS A 212 4.20 -6.24 -13.62
C LYS A 212 4.51 -5.17 -12.57
N LEU A 213 5.45 -5.44 -11.67
CA LEU A 213 5.64 -4.64 -10.47
C LEU A 213 6.20 -3.25 -10.80
N ALA A 214 5.51 -2.21 -10.34
CA ALA A 214 5.91 -0.82 -10.55
C ALA A 214 6.47 -0.17 -9.28
N CYS A 215 5.98 -0.59 -8.11
CA CYS A 215 6.32 -0.08 -6.78
C CYS A 215 5.86 -1.11 -5.73
N VAL A 216 6.56 -1.13 -4.59
CA VAL A 216 6.12 -1.84 -3.39
C VAL A 216 5.92 -0.82 -2.27
N THR A 217 4.75 -0.87 -1.62
CA THR A 217 4.47 -0.11 -0.40
C THR A 217 4.24 -1.08 0.76
N ILE A 218 4.81 -0.80 1.93
CA ILE A 218 4.64 -1.60 3.15
C ILE A 218 4.29 -0.69 4.31
N ALA A 219 3.10 -0.85 4.88
CA ALA A 219 2.67 -0.18 6.10
C ALA A 219 2.99 -1.04 7.31
N LEU A 220 3.65 -0.47 8.33
CA LEU A 220 4.04 -1.21 9.54
C LEU A 220 2.94 -1.26 10.60
N GLU A 221 2.04 -0.28 10.61
CA GLU A 221 0.92 -0.10 11.55
C GLU A 221 1.13 -0.73 12.94
N PRO A 222 2.05 -0.18 13.76
CA PRO A 222 2.39 -0.76 15.06
C PRO A 222 1.19 -0.96 15.98
N ASP A 223 0.18 -0.08 15.92
CA ASP A 223 -0.99 -0.15 16.79
C ASP A 223 -1.93 -1.31 16.39
N CYS A 224 -2.00 -1.65 15.10
CA CYS A 224 -2.80 -2.75 14.54
C CYS A 224 -2.06 -4.09 14.59
N SER A 225 -0.72 -4.07 14.52
CA SER A 225 0.14 -5.28 14.50
C SER A 225 0.59 -5.76 15.89
N GLY A 226 0.17 -5.10 16.98
CA GLY A 226 0.56 -5.47 18.35
C GLY A 226 1.95 -4.97 18.76
N GLY A 227 2.41 -3.87 18.14
CA GLY A 227 3.57 -3.09 18.51
C GLY A 227 4.68 -3.10 17.45
N ILE A 228 5.54 -2.07 17.51
CA ILE A 228 6.61 -1.84 16.51
C ILE A 228 7.60 -3.02 16.38
N SER A 229 7.87 -3.75 17.48
CA SER A 229 8.75 -4.91 17.43
C SER A 229 8.14 -6.05 16.61
N LYS A 230 6.80 -6.19 16.67
CA LYS A 230 6.09 -7.24 15.97
C LYS A 230 5.92 -6.91 14.50
N SER A 231 5.69 -5.65 14.15
CA SER A 231 5.68 -5.25 12.75
C SER A 231 7.04 -5.47 12.08
N PHE A 232 8.14 -5.15 12.77
CA PHE A 232 9.48 -5.46 12.26
C PHE A 232 9.78 -6.96 12.14
N GLU A 233 9.19 -7.81 13.00
CA GLU A 233 9.31 -9.26 12.87
C GLU A 233 8.74 -9.75 11.53
N TYR A 234 7.55 -9.29 11.14
CA TYR A 234 6.94 -9.64 9.86
C TYR A 234 7.62 -8.99 8.67
N LEU A 235 8.07 -7.74 8.79
CA LEU A 235 8.91 -7.11 7.77
C LEU A 235 10.18 -7.94 7.52
N SER A 236 10.82 -8.44 8.58
CA SER A 236 12.01 -9.28 8.47
C SER A 236 11.72 -10.63 7.80
N ILE A 237 10.52 -11.18 7.97
CA ILE A 237 10.10 -12.36 7.21
C ILE A 237 10.06 -12.01 5.71
N ILE A 238 9.35 -10.95 5.31
CA ILE A 238 9.27 -10.51 3.91
C ILE A 238 10.66 -10.24 3.32
N GLU A 239 11.49 -9.48 4.03
CA GLU A 239 12.88 -9.21 3.67
C GLU A 239 13.65 -10.50 3.39
N SER A 240 13.53 -11.49 4.29
CA SER A 240 14.20 -12.78 4.13
C SER A 240 13.66 -13.63 2.98
N LEU A 241 12.45 -13.35 2.46
CA LEU A 241 11.91 -14.01 1.28
C LEU A 241 12.39 -13.36 0.00
N TRP A 242 12.58 -12.04 0.01
CA TRP A 242 12.82 -11.27 -1.21
C TRP A 242 14.27 -10.92 -1.46
N PHE A 243 15.07 -10.67 -0.42
CA PHE A 243 16.35 -9.98 -0.59
C PHE A 243 17.56 -10.72 -0.04
N GLU A 244 18.71 -10.54 -0.69
CA GLU A 244 20.00 -11.11 -0.27
C GLU A 244 20.58 -10.42 0.98
N ASN A 245 20.11 -9.22 1.32
CA ASN A 245 20.60 -8.39 2.43
C ASN A 245 19.45 -7.61 3.08
N TYR A 246 19.78 -6.81 4.09
CA TYR A 246 18.80 -6.03 4.84
C TYR A 246 18.29 -4.81 4.07
N ILE A 247 17.00 -4.54 4.17
CA ILE A 247 16.34 -3.32 3.71
C ILE A 247 17.01 -2.11 4.36
N GLY A 248 17.19 -1.04 3.57
CA GLY A 248 17.88 0.18 3.99
C GLY A 248 19.41 0.13 3.82
N ARG A 249 20.00 -1.01 3.43
CA ARG A 249 21.42 -1.07 3.03
C ARG A 249 21.60 -0.73 1.55
N PHE A 250 22.67 0.01 1.25
CA PHE A 250 23.04 0.32 -0.13
C PHE A 250 23.33 -0.96 -0.93
N GLY A 251 22.80 -1.04 -2.16
CA GLY A 251 23.07 -2.14 -3.08
C GLY A 251 22.37 -3.46 -2.76
N ILE A 252 21.27 -3.45 -2.00
CA ILE A 252 20.41 -4.63 -1.82
C ILE A 252 19.94 -5.19 -3.16
N LYS A 253 19.80 -6.52 -3.25
CA LYS A 253 19.35 -7.24 -4.44
C LYS A 253 18.25 -8.21 -4.09
N TRP A 254 17.36 -8.45 -5.05
CA TRP A 254 16.43 -9.57 -5.03
C TRP A 254 17.19 -10.90 -5.00
N LYS A 255 16.62 -11.92 -4.36
CA LYS A 255 17.09 -13.31 -4.41
C LYS A 255 16.79 -14.00 -5.73
#